data_AF-A0A2D7AT14-F1
#
_entry.id   AF-A0A2D7AT14-F1
#
_cell.length_a   1.000
_cell.length_b   1.000
_cell.length_c   1.000
_cell.angle_alpha   90.00
_cell.angle_beta   90.00
_cell.angle_gamma   90.00
#
_symmetry.space_group_name_H-M   'P 1'
#
loop_
_entity.id
_entity.type
_entity.pdbx_description
1 polymer ?
#
loop_
_entity_poly.entity_id
_entity_poly.type
_entity_poly.pdbx_seq_one_letter_code
_entity_poly.pdbx_strand_id
1 'polypeptide(L)' 'MKITGTCPKCSSTDIKENTMGGMGNLMAGRVYRCKNCGFSEIWQTKSDERSILILLVLVLLVPVAGLVYMLMYS' A
#
# COMPACT_ATOMS: atom_id res chain seq x y z
N MET A 1 -7.81 0.02 8.54
CA MET A 1 -7.03 1.29 8.51
C MET A 1 -8.00 2.46 8.53
N LYS A 2 -7.72 3.54 9.30
CA LYS A 2 -8.69 4.62 9.63
C LYS A 2 -9.20 5.33 8.37
N ILE A 3 -10.43 5.01 7.98
CA ILE A 3 -11.18 5.53 6.83
C ILE A 3 -11.90 6.84 7.22
N THR A 4 -11.33 7.66 8.10
CA THR A 4 -12.14 8.75 8.66
C THR A 4 -12.12 9.99 7.77
N GLY A 5 -11.21 10.09 6.79
CA GLY A 5 -11.10 11.26 5.90
C GLY A 5 -10.96 12.57 6.68
N THR A 6 -10.59 12.47 7.96
CA THR A 6 -10.58 13.56 8.95
C THR A 6 -9.21 13.59 9.61
N CYS A 7 -8.65 14.79 9.68
CA CYS A 7 -7.35 15.00 10.31
C CYS A 7 -7.43 14.69 11.82
N PRO A 8 -6.54 13.87 12.38
CA PRO A 8 -6.58 13.52 13.81
C PRO A 8 -6.24 14.70 14.74
N LYS A 9 -5.64 15.77 14.21
CA LYS A 9 -5.20 16.93 14.98
C LYS A 9 -6.23 18.06 15.04
N CYS A 10 -6.94 18.29 13.94
CA CYS A 10 -7.86 19.42 13.81
C CYS A 10 -9.27 19.01 13.36
N SER A 11 -9.57 17.71 13.27
CA SER A 11 -10.85 17.14 12.84
C SER A 11 -11.38 17.67 11.49
N SER A 12 -10.53 18.34 10.71
CA SER A 12 -10.87 18.89 9.41
C SER A 12 -10.89 17.79 8.35
N THR A 13 -11.84 17.87 7.43
CA THR A 13 -11.98 16.98 6.26
C THR A 13 -11.17 17.46 5.05
N ASP A 14 -10.52 18.63 5.14
CA ASP A 14 -9.75 19.21 4.05
C ASP A 14 -8.34 18.62 3.99
N ILE A 15 -8.24 17.47 3.32
CA ILE A 15 -7.03 16.65 3.24
C ILE A 15 -6.56 16.57 1.78
N LYS A 16 -5.29 16.88 1.57
CA LYS A 16 -4.60 16.69 0.29
C LYS A 16 -3.85 15.35 0.31
N GLU A 17 -4.20 14.48 -0.62
CA GLU A 17 -3.46 13.25 -0.92
C GLU A 17 -2.26 13.59 -1.82
N ASN A 18 -1.07 13.16 -1.41
CA ASN A 18 0.13 13.18 -2.22
C ASN A 18 0.63 11.74 -2.40
N THR A 19 0.85 11.38 -3.64
CA THR A 19 1.44 10.11 -4.04
C THR A 19 2.94 10.31 -4.24
N MET A 20 3.76 9.49 -3.58
CA MET A 20 5.22 9.41 -3.81
C MET A 20 5.55 8.76 -5.15
N GLY A 21 4.58 8.10 -5.79
CA GLY A 21 4.72 7.48 -7.10
C GLY A 21 5.35 6.10 -7.05
N GLY A 22 5.00 5.26 -8.03
CA GLY A 22 5.60 3.93 -8.25
C GLY A 22 5.69 3.04 -7.00
N MET A 23 6.89 2.49 -6.76
CA MET A 23 7.22 1.60 -5.64
C MET A 23 7.10 2.30 -4.26
N GLY A 24 7.29 3.63 -4.21
CA GLY A 24 7.23 4.40 -2.96
C GLY A 24 5.84 4.37 -2.33
N ASN A 25 4.79 4.50 -3.15
CA ASN A 25 3.40 4.35 -2.68
C ASN A 25 3.11 2.92 -2.21
N LEU A 26 3.71 1.92 -2.87
CA LEU A 26 3.45 0.52 -2.57
C LEU A 26 4.07 0.13 -1.22
N MET A 27 5.27 0.64 -0.92
CA MET A 27 6.00 0.30 0.30
C MET A 27 5.61 1.18 1.49
N ALA A 28 5.49 2.50 1.28
CA ALA A 28 5.23 3.45 2.37
C ALA A 28 3.74 3.77 2.54
N GLY A 29 2.92 3.63 1.50
CA GLY A 29 1.56 4.14 1.47
C GLY A 29 1.49 5.56 0.91
N ARG A 30 0.33 6.22 1.04
CA ARG A 30 0.11 7.55 0.49
C ARG A 30 0.20 8.59 1.58
N VAL A 31 0.75 9.75 1.25
CA VAL A 31 0.93 10.83 2.22
C VAL A 31 -0.30 11.72 2.21
N TYR A 32 -1.01 11.77 3.32
CA TYR A 32 -2.17 12.62 3.52
C TYR A 32 -1.77 13.83 4.35
N ARG A 33 -1.93 15.03 3.77
CA ARG A 33 -1.64 16.29 4.45
C ARG A 33 -2.90 17.10 4.64
N CYS A 34 -3.24 17.42 5.89
CA CYS A 34 -4.33 18.34 6.19
C CYS A 34 -3.93 19.76 5.80
N LYS A 35 -4.76 20.44 5.01
CA LYS A 35 -4.52 21.84 4.62
C LYS A 35 -4.74 22.81 5.77
N ASN A 36 -5.65 22.49 6.68
CA ASN A 36 -6.07 23.41 7.73
C ASN A 36 -5.03 23.54 8.85
N CYS A 37 -4.49 22.41 9.33
CA CYS A 37 -3.48 22.39 10.40
C CYS A 37 -2.08 21.95 9.95
N GLY A 38 -1.87 21.70 8.65
CA GLY A 38 -0.58 21.33 8.08
C GLY A 38 -0.06 19.94 8.44
N PHE A 39 -0.78 19.20 9.30
CA PHE A 39 -0.43 17.87 9.78
C PHE A 39 -0.36 16.87 8.61
N SER A 40 0.75 16.15 8.50
CA SER A 40 0.97 15.13 7.49
C SER A 40 1.11 13.75 8.14
N GLU A 41 0.39 12.78 7.63
CA GLU A 41 0.45 11.39 8.06
C GLU A 41 0.43 10.47 6.84
N ILE A 42 1.06 9.31 6.96
CA ILE A 42 1.08 8.33 5.88
C ILE A 42 -0.03 7.32 6.16
N TRP A 43 -0.97 7.17 5.24
CA TRP A 43 -2.01 6.16 5.34
C TRP A 43 -1.80 5.11 4.26
N GLN A 44 -1.81 3.85 4.67
CA GLN A 44 -1.97 2.75 3.74
C GLN A 44 -3.46 2.52 3.49
N THR A 45 -3.83 2.33 2.24
CA THR A 45 -5.20 1.94 1.88
C THR A 45 -5.27 0.43 1.68
N LYS A 46 -6.45 -0.17 1.86
CA LYS A 46 -6.70 -1.61 1.61
C LYS A 46 -6.36 -2.02 0.16
N SER A 47 -6.39 -1.06 -0.77
CA SER A 47 -5.97 -1.26 -2.16
C SER A 47 -4.47 -1.45 -2.31
N ASP A 48 -3.68 -0.74 -1.48
CA ASP A 48 -2.22 -0.83 -1.51
C ASP A 48 -1.78 -2.20 -0.94
N GLU A 49 -2.40 -2.65 0.16
CA GLU A 49 -2.19 -4.00 0.71
C GLU A 49 -2.51 -5.10 -0.31
N ARG A 50 -3.64 -5.01 -1.01
CA ARG A 50 -4.03 -5.99 -2.04
C ARG A 50 -3.02 -6.04 -3.18
N SER A 51 -2.46 -4.90 -3.56
CA SER A 51 -1.45 -4.81 -4.63
C SER A 51 -0.14 -5.48 -4.24
N ILE A 52 0.33 -5.28 -3.00
CA ILE A 52 1.51 -5.97 -2.45
C ILE A 52 1.28 -7.48 -2.42
N LEU A 53 0.10 -7.91 -1.96
CA LEU A 53 -0.22 -9.33 -1.79
C LEU A 53 -0.27 -10.05 -3.15
N ILE A 54 -0.85 -9.42 -4.18
CA ILE A 54 -0.84 -9.94 -5.56
C ILE A 54 0.59 -10.06 -6.08
N LEU A 55 1.42 -9.03 -5.86
CA LEU A 55 2.80 -9.03 -6.33
C LEU A 55 3.61 -10.14 -5.67
N LEU A 56 3.40 -10.38 -4.38
CA LEU A 56 4.05 -11.45 -3.62
C LEU A 56 3.64 -12.84 -4.11
N VAL A 57 2.35 -13.05 -4.42
CA VAL A 57 1.86 -14.31 -5.01
C VAL A 57 2.47 -14.56 -6.39
N LEU A 58 2.57 -13.54 -7.24
CA LEU A 58 3.19 -13.64 -8.56
C LEU A 58 4.67 -14.03 -8.49
N VAL A 59 5.41 -13.46 -7.54
CA VAL A 59 6.82 -13.78 -7.32
C VAL A 59 6.99 -15.22 -6.81
N LEU A 60 6.10 -15.70 -5.95
CA LEU A 60 6.15 -17.06 -5.42
C LEU A 60 5.76 -18.13 -6.45
N LEU A 61 4.93 -17.81 -7.45
CA LEU A 61 4.52 -18.77 -8.47
C LEU A 61 5.69 -19.35 -9.29
N VAL A 62 6.71 -18.55 -9.56
CA VAL A 62 7.88 -18.96 -10.37
C VAL A 62 8.70 -20.07 -9.70
N PRO A 63 9.20 -19.91 -8.46
CA PRO A 63 9.95 -20.98 -7.79
C PRO A 63 9.06 -22.17 -7.44
N VAL A 64 7.77 -21.94 -7.12
CA VAL A 64 6.83 -23.04 -6.85
C VAL A 64 6.60 -23.90 -8.10
N ALA A 65 6.40 -23.29 -9.26
CA ALA A 65 6.27 -24.02 -10.52
C ALA A 65 7.55 -24.81 -10.87
N GLY A 66 8.72 -24.21 -10.64
CA GLY A 66 10.01 -24.90 -10.81
C GLY A 66 10.19 -26.10 -9.88
N LEU A 67 9.82 -25.96 -8.60
CA LEU A 67 9.86 -27.05 -7.63
C LEU A 67 8.88 -28.18 -7.99
N VAL A 68 7.65 -27.84 -8.39
CA VAL A 68 6.66 -28.84 -8.84
C VAL A 68 7.16 -29.58 -10.07
N TYR A 69 7.75 -28.86 -11.04
CA TYR A 69 8.36 -29.48 -12.21
C TYR A 69 9.48 -30.45 -11.82
N MET A 70 10.39 -30.02 -10.95
CA MET A 70 11.48 -30.89 -10.47
C MET A 70 10.95 -32.15 -9.76
N LEU A 71 9.91 -32.03 -8.94
CA LEU A 71 9.29 -33.17 -8.24
C LEU A 71 8.51 -34.13 -9.16
N MET A 72 7.95 -33.64 -10.26
CA MET A 72 7.22 -34.47 -11.22
C MET A 72 8.13 -35.27 -12.15
N TYR A 73 9.35 -34.77 -12.39
CA TYR A 73 10.31 -35.37 -13.33
C TYR A 73 11.55 -35.97 -12.64
N SER A 74 11.57 -36.03 -11.30
CA SER A 74 12.53 -36.78 -10.48
C SER A 74 11.99 -38.16 -10.12
#